data_AF-A0A3A0UJU8-F1
#
_entry.id   AF-A0A3A0UJU8-F1
#
_cell.length_a   1.000
_cell.length_b   1.000
_cell.length_c   1.000
_cell.angle_alpha   90.00
_cell.angle_beta   90.00
_cell.angle_gamma   90.00
#
_symmetry.space_group_name_H-M   'P 1'
#
loop_
_entity.id
_entity.type
_entity.pdbx_description
1 polymer ?
#
loop_
_entity_poly.entity_id
_entity_poly.type
_entity_poly.pdbx_seq_one_letter_code
_entity_poly.pdbx_strand_id
1 'polypeptide(L)' 'MKLEQITEELKSQQADAAWITTPLNIFYFTGYLSDPHERLLALLIKSNGE' A
#
# COMPACT_ATOMS: atom_id res chain seq x y z
N MET A 1 -1.90 -5.62 12.64
CA MET A 1 -2.40 -4.38 11.97
C MET A 1 -2.52 -4.63 10.46
N LYS A 2 -3.33 -3.87 9.71
CA LYS A 2 -3.58 -4.08 8.26
C LYS A 2 -2.30 -4.08 7.40
N LEU A 3 -1.31 -3.28 7.80
CA LEU A 3 0.01 -3.22 7.15
C LEU A 3 0.83 -4.50 7.38
N GLU A 4 0.78 -5.10 8.57
CA GLU A 4 1.50 -6.34 8.88
C GLU A 4 1.05 -7.48 7.97
N GLN A 5 -0.25 -7.58 7.68
CA GLN A 5 -0.80 -8.60 6.77
C GLN A 5 -0.24 -8.43 5.34
N ILE A 6 -0.10 -7.21 4.85
CA ILE A 6 0.55 -6.95 3.56
C ILE A 6 2.03 -7.32 3.61
N THR A 7 2.74 -6.96 4.67
CA THR A 7 4.17 -7.26 4.79
C THR A 7 4.43 -8.76 4.86
N GLU A 8 3.55 -9.54 5.51
CA GLU A 8 3.57 -11.00 5.52
C GLU A 8 3.28 -11.59 4.13
N GLU A 9 2.29 -11.05 3.42
CA GLU A 9 1.95 -11.49 2.07
C GLU A 9 3.08 -11.18 1.07
N LEU A 10 3.73 -10.03 1.19
CA LEU A 10 4.90 -9.70 0.39
C LEU A 10 6.04 -10.70 0.62
N LYS A 11 6.28 -11.09 1.87
CA LYS A 11 7.28 -12.11 2.21
C LYS A 11 6.92 -13.49 1.67
N SER A 12 5.65 -13.89 1.73
CA SER A 12 5.19 -15.19 1.21
C SER A 12 5.37 -15.28 -0.30
N GLN A 13 5.15 -14.18 -1.02
CA GLN A 13 5.31 -14.07 -2.47
C GLN A 13 6.75 -13.79 -2.92
N GLN A 14 7.71 -13.65 -1.99
CA GLN A 14 9.08 -13.21 -2.28
C GLN A 14 9.13 -11.88 -3.07
N ALA A 15 8.21 -10.96 -2.75
CA ALA A 15 8.11 -9.64 -3.35
C ALA A 15 8.77 -8.56 -2.47
N ASP A 16 9.44 -7.61 -3.10
CA ASP A 16 10.13 -6.52 -2.38
C ASP A 16 9.17 -5.46 -1.86
N ALA A 17 8.09 -5.17 -2.60
CA ALA A 17 7.14 -4.13 -2.26
C ALA A 17 5.77 -4.31 -2.94
N ALA A 18 4.76 -3.65 -2.38
CA ALA A 18 3.45 -3.43 -3.00
C ALA A 18 3.34 -1.98 -3.51
N TRP A 19 2.81 -1.80 -4.72
CA TRP A 19 2.49 -0.50 -5.30
C TRP A 19 0.98 -0.35 -5.47
N ILE A 20 0.34 0.42 -4.59
CA ILE A 20 -1.12 0.55 -4.52
C ILE A 20 -1.53 1.91 -5.06
N THR A 21 -2.33 1.95 -6.13
CA THR A 21 -2.77 3.20 -6.79
C THR A 21 -4.25 3.53 -6.58
N THR A 22 -5.05 2.56 -6.14
CA THR A 22 -6.49 2.78 -5.88
C THR A 22 -6.68 3.66 -4.63
N PRO A 23 -7.28 4.86 -4.73
CA PRO A 23 -7.41 5.78 -3.59
C PRO A 23 -8.15 5.18 -2.40
N LEU A 24 -9.16 4.34 -2.66
CA LEU A 24 -9.91 3.66 -1.59
C LEU A 24 -9.04 2.67 -0.80
N ASN A 25 -8.12 1.97 -1.47
CA ASN A 25 -7.19 1.07 -0.79
C ASN A 25 -6.17 1.87 0.02
N ILE A 26 -5.66 2.99 -0.53
CA ILE A 26 -4.77 3.89 0.18
C ILE A 26 -5.43 4.42 1.46
N PHE A 27 -6.69 4.84 1.37
CA PHE A 27 -7.48 5.25 2.53
C PHE A 27 -7.68 4.11 3.53
N TYR A 28 -7.98 2.90 3.06
CA TYR A 28 -8.15 1.73 3.93
C TYR A 28 -6.91 1.39 4.77
N PHE A 29 -5.72 1.53 4.18
CA PHE A 29 -4.44 1.18 4.83
C PHE A 29 -3.85 2.31 5.69
N THR A 30 -4.12 3.57 5.34
CA THR A 30 -3.43 4.72 5.97
C THR A 30 -4.36 5.71 6.66
N GLY A 31 -5.66 5.69 6.39
CA GLY A 31 -6.61 6.74 6.79
C GLY A 31 -6.48 8.04 5.97
N TYR A 32 -5.56 8.11 5.01
CA TYR A 32 -5.39 9.26 4.12
C TYR A 32 -6.35 9.18 2.94
N LEU A 33 -7.36 10.06 2.94
CA LEU A 33 -8.31 10.20 1.84
C LEU A 33 -7.81 11.28 0.88
N SER A 34 -7.74 10.93 -0.41
CA SER A 34 -7.37 11.85 -1.47
C SER A 34 -8.10 11.49 -2.77
N ASP A 35 -8.52 12.50 -3.51
CA ASP A 35 -9.02 12.38 -4.89
C ASP A 35 -7.97 13.01 -5.82
N PRO A 36 -7.12 12.20 -6.45
CA PRO A 36 -6.01 12.73 -7.24
C PRO A 36 -6.41 13.21 -8.64
N HIS A 37 -7.65 12.93 -9.09
CA HIS A 37 -8.10 13.14 -10.47
C HIS A 37 -7.09 12.59 -11.49
N GLU A 38 -6.49 13.45 -12.33
CA GLU A 38 -5.47 13.09 -13.32
C GLU A 38 -4.06 12.88 -12.74
N ARG A 39 -3.82 13.28 -11.48
CA ARG A 39 -2.50 13.15 -10.85
C ARG A 39 -2.23 11.70 -10.43
N LEU A 40 -0.95 11.35 -10.35
CA LEU A 40 -0.53 10.08 -9.79
C LEU A 40 -0.62 10.12 -8.27
N LEU A 41 -1.35 9.16 -7.69
CA LEU A 41 -1.34 8.85 -6.27
C LEU A 41 -0.96 7.38 -6.11
N ALA A 42 0.00 7.11 -5.22
CA ALA A 42 0.42 5.76 -4.90
C ALA A 42 0.81 5.63 -3.43
N LEU A 43 0.59 4.45 -2.87
CA LEU A 43 1.13 3.99 -1.62
C LEU A 43 2.14 2.88 -1.92
N LEU A 44 3.38 3.11 -1.51
CA LEU A 44 4.45 2.11 -1.53
C LEU A 44 4.55 1.47 -0.14
N ILE A 45 4.52 0.15 -0.07
CA ILE A 45 4.75 -0.61 1.17
C ILE A 45 5.87 -1.60 0.90
N LYS A 46 6.98 -1.51 1.64
CA LYS A 46 8.10 -2.44 1.49
C LYS A 46 7.95 -3.66 2.40
N SER A 47 8.49 -4.79 1.98
CA SER A 47 8.49 -6.05 2.73
C SER A 47 9.29 -5.97 4.05
N ASN A 48 10.13 -4.94 4.23
CA ASN A 48 10.86 -4.66 5.46
C ASN A 48 10.08 -3.75 6.45
N GLY A 49 8.88 -3.28 6.09
CA GLY A 49 8.04 -2.45 6.95
C GLY A 49 8.37 -0.95 6.96
N GLU A 50 9.21 -0.49 6.03
CA GLU A 50 9.52 0.92 5.80
C GLU A 50 8.66 1.55 4.68
#